data_AF-A0A7K2VP94-F1
#
_entry.id   AF-A0A7K2VP94-F1
#
_cell.length_a   1.000
_cell.length_b   1.000
_cell.length_c   1.000
_cell.angle_alpha   90.00
_cell.angle_beta   90.00
_cell.angle_gamma   90.00
#
_symmetry.space_group_name_H-M   'P 1'
#
loop_
_entity.id
_entity.type
_entity.pdbx_description
1 polymer ?
#
loop_
_entity_poly.entity_id
_entity_poly.type
_entity_poly.pdbx_seq_one_letter_code
_entity_poly.pdbx_strand_id
1 'polypeptide(L)'
;MNTATIILANDCLQQRNIPPIKLTTSNESHQSDPDPYEVGRRYGPIVRADILTYGYHLPPEWFGKAVPTPRMSAQQEAAMDGPSGCLAASRRELTGSHTLDSPVARQISSKSFVESLEDPKVKAVTADWSACMTKKGYSYKSPLQALSKADLKMPKASAQELHVAAADYSCKVSTDLISTWQKVEIKIQEKEIAKHLPQLNEADAQRAKIMAKAERIIDQGA
;
A
#
# COMPACT_ATOMS: atom_id res chain seq x y z
N MET A 1 15.85 1.83 2.58
CA MET A 1 16.24 0.99 3.73
C MET A 1 15.84 1.74 4.99
N ASN A 2 15.31 1.09 6.03
CA ASN A 2 15.01 1.78 7.29
C ASN A 2 16.31 2.04 8.08
N THR A 3 16.28 2.97 9.03
CA THR A 3 17.46 3.42 9.80
C THR A 3 18.17 2.27 10.51
N ALA A 4 17.44 1.40 11.21
CA ALA A 4 18.01 0.23 11.89
C ALA A 4 18.76 -0.71 10.93
N THR A 5 18.24 -0.93 9.72
CA THR A 5 18.92 -1.73 8.69
C THR A 5 20.22 -1.08 8.25
N ILE A 6 20.26 0.25 8.11
CA ILE A 6 21.47 0.97 7.69
C ILE A 6 22.54 0.93 8.79
N ILE A 7 22.16 1.08 10.06
CA ILE A 7 23.08 0.95 11.21
C ILE A 7 23.74 -0.43 11.19
N LEU A 8 22.94 -1.50 11.15
CA LEU A 8 23.46 -2.87 11.08
C LEU A 8 24.30 -3.13 9.82
N ALA A 9 23.93 -2.53 8.69
CA ALA A 9 24.69 -2.68 7.45
C ALA A 9 26.06 -2.00 7.56
N ASN A 10 26.12 -0.84 8.22
CA ASN A 10 27.36 -0.13 8.48
C ASN A 10 28.30 -0.92 9.39
N ASP A 11 27.79 -1.62 10.40
CA ASP A 11 28.60 -2.53 11.24
C ASP A 11 29.24 -3.64 10.38
N CYS A 12 28.47 -4.26 9.49
CA CYS A 12 28.97 -5.26 8.57
C CYS A 12 30.01 -4.71 7.58
N LEU A 13 29.80 -3.50 7.05
CA LEU A 13 30.76 -2.84 6.17
C LEU A 13 32.08 -2.55 6.89
N GLN A 14 32.02 -2.05 8.12
CA GLN A 14 33.19 -1.79 8.95
C GLN A 14 33.98 -3.07 9.23
N GLN A 15 33.31 -4.19 9.53
CA GLN A 15 33.97 -5.50 9.69
C GLN A 15 34.71 -5.96 8.42
N ARG A 16 34.29 -5.48 7.25
CA ARG A 16 34.94 -5.74 5.95
C ARG A 16 35.95 -4.66 5.55
N ASN A 17 36.29 -3.74 6.45
CA ASN A 17 37.13 -2.57 6.18
C ASN A 17 36.61 -1.68 5.04
N ILE A 18 35.28 -1.61 4.89
CA ILE A 18 34.61 -0.74 3.91
C ILE A 18 34.00 0.45 4.64
N PRO A 19 34.19 1.70 4.16
CA PRO A 19 33.61 2.88 4.79
C PRO A 19 32.07 2.79 4.93
N PRO A 20 31.49 3.33 6.02
CA PRO A 20 30.05 3.29 6.24
C PRO A 20 29.28 4.13 5.22
N ILE A 21 28.03 3.73 4.99
CA ILE A 21 27.06 4.49 4.22
C ILE A 21 26.64 5.72 5.03
N LYS A 22 26.74 6.90 4.42
CA LYS A 22 26.28 8.15 5.04
C LYS A 22 24.75 8.16 5.10
N LEU A 23 24.21 8.20 6.31
CA LEU A 23 22.79 8.45 6.54
C LEU A 23 22.46 9.89 6.15
N THR A 24 21.64 10.09 5.14
CA THR A 24 20.90 11.35 5.00
C THR A 24 19.64 11.19 5.83
N THR A 25 19.61 11.78 7.02
CA THR A 25 18.41 11.79 7.86
C THR A 25 17.34 12.60 7.14
N SER A 26 16.37 11.92 6.52
CA SER A 26 15.09 12.57 6.21
C SER A 26 14.31 12.65 7.52
N ASN A 27 14.13 13.87 8.05
CA ASN A 27 13.23 14.18 9.17
C ASN A 27 11.74 13.98 8.81
N GLU A 28 11.43 13.27 7.73
CA GLU A 28 10.06 12.98 7.34
C GLU A 28 9.56 11.82 8.20
N SER A 29 8.90 12.18 9.29
CA SER A 29 7.95 11.29 9.93
C SER A 29 6.96 10.83 8.87
N HIS A 30 7.02 9.55 8.49
CA HIS A 30 5.86 8.91 7.88
C HIS A 30 4.78 8.86 8.95
N GLN A 31 4.05 9.97 9.14
CA GLN A 31 2.76 9.96 9.78
C GLN A 31 1.88 9.09 8.89
N SER A 32 1.79 7.82 9.25
CA SER A 32 0.83 6.90 8.67
C SER A 32 -0.53 7.20 9.29
N ASP A 33 -1.09 8.38 8.97
CA ASP A 33 -2.55 8.46 8.91
C ASP A 33 -2.99 7.37 7.92
N PRO A 34 -4.06 6.61 8.23
CA PRO A 34 -4.56 5.61 7.29
C PRO A 34 -4.84 6.32 5.97
N ASP A 35 -4.06 5.97 4.94
CA ASP A 35 -4.16 6.58 3.61
C ASP A 35 -5.63 6.44 3.16
N PRO A 36 -6.42 7.54 3.09
CA PRO A 36 -7.83 7.47 2.72
C PRO A 36 -8.02 6.85 1.32
N TYR A 37 -6.94 6.67 0.56
CA TYR A 37 -6.88 6.08 -0.75
C TYR A 37 -6.29 4.66 -0.78
N GLU A 38 -5.76 4.11 0.30
CA GLU A 38 -5.66 2.63 0.41
C GLU A 38 -7.05 2.01 0.41
N VAL A 39 -7.99 2.63 1.14
CA VAL A 39 -9.42 2.25 1.12
C VAL A 39 -10.06 2.67 -0.20
N GLY A 40 -9.78 3.88 -0.70
CA GLY A 40 -10.29 4.37 -1.99
C GLY A 40 -9.88 3.49 -3.18
N ARG A 41 -8.60 3.17 -3.35
CA ARG A 41 -8.11 2.38 -4.51
C ARG A 41 -8.80 1.03 -4.63
N ARG A 42 -9.15 0.40 -3.50
CA ARG A 42 -9.90 -0.85 -3.46
C ARG A 42 -11.28 -0.75 -4.12
N TYR A 43 -11.92 0.41 -4.03
CA TYR A 43 -13.26 0.68 -4.59
C TYR A 43 -13.23 1.67 -5.77
N GLY A 44 -12.05 1.97 -6.31
CA GLY A 44 -11.79 3.05 -7.28
C GLY A 44 -11.80 4.45 -6.64
N PRO A 45 -11.39 5.51 -7.35
CA PRO A 45 -11.18 6.81 -6.71
C PRO A 45 -12.47 7.34 -6.07
N ILE A 46 -12.34 7.91 -4.87
CA ILE A 46 -13.46 8.40 -4.04
C ILE A 46 -13.28 9.84 -3.53
N VAL A 47 -12.11 10.46 -3.71
CA VAL A 47 -11.89 11.84 -3.29
C VAL A 47 -12.14 12.78 -4.46
N ARG A 48 -13.19 13.60 -4.32
CA ARG A 48 -13.69 14.46 -5.39
C ARG A 48 -12.63 15.40 -5.95
N ALA A 49 -11.83 16.04 -5.09
CA ALA A 49 -10.82 17.00 -5.53
C ALA A 49 -9.82 16.33 -6.49
N ASP A 50 -9.27 15.19 -6.09
CA ASP A 50 -8.32 14.42 -6.88
C ASP A 50 -8.92 13.90 -8.17
N ILE A 51 -10.16 13.42 -8.15
CA ILE A 51 -10.85 12.93 -9.35
C ILE A 51 -10.96 14.03 -10.41
N LEU A 52 -11.25 15.26 -9.99
CA LEU A 52 -11.37 16.38 -10.91
C LEU A 52 -10.02 16.87 -11.46
N THR A 53 -8.92 16.58 -10.77
CA THR A 53 -7.57 17.01 -11.16
C THR A 53 -6.80 15.92 -11.91
N TYR A 54 -6.95 14.66 -11.48
CA TYR A 54 -6.10 13.53 -11.88
C TYR A 54 -6.90 12.36 -12.47
N GLY A 55 -8.22 12.39 -12.45
CA GLY A 55 -9.05 11.33 -13.03
C GLY A 55 -8.87 10.01 -12.28
N TYR A 56 -8.42 8.97 -12.97
CA TYR A 56 -8.03 7.70 -12.36
C TYR A 56 -6.55 7.62 -12.00
N HIS A 57 -5.73 8.62 -12.35
CA HIS A 57 -4.33 8.71 -11.93
C HIS A 57 -4.23 9.10 -10.45
N LEU A 58 -3.09 8.78 -9.86
CA LEU A 58 -2.73 9.26 -8.53
C LEU A 58 -2.18 10.68 -8.60
N PRO A 59 -2.39 11.50 -7.54
CA PRO A 59 -1.72 12.77 -7.42
C PRO A 59 -0.18 12.63 -7.49
N PRO A 60 0.53 13.46 -8.28
CA PRO A 60 1.98 13.39 -8.43
C PRO A 60 2.75 13.43 -7.10
N GLU A 61 2.25 14.17 -6.12
CA GLU A 61 2.84 14.34 -4.80
C GLU A 61 2.87 13.04 -3.98
N TRP A 62 2.17 11.99 -4.40
CA TRP A 62 2.15 10.69 -3.74
C TRP A 62 3.15 9.69 -4.27
N PHE A 63 3.79 9.96 -5.40
CA PHE A 63 4.95 9.18 -5.81
C PHE A 63 6.16 9.42 -4.87
N GLY A 64 5.94 10.17 -3.79
CA GLY A 64 6.95 10.61 -2.84
C GLY A 64 7.92 11.56 -3.53
N LYS A 65 8.64 12.33 -2.74
CA LYS A 65 10.02 12.60 -3.17
C LYS A 65 10.71 11.25 -3.15
N ALA A 66 11.50 10.93 -4.19
CA ALA A 66 12.34 9.75 -4.13
C ALA A 66 13.08 9.79 -2.80
N VAL A 67 12.80 8.83 -1.91
CA VAL A 67 13.51 8.72 -0.63
C VAL A 67 14.98 8.73 -1.02
N PRO A 68 15.78 9.71 -0.57
CA PRO A 68 17.16 9.82 -1.00
C PRO A 68 17.82 8.47 -0.76
N THR A 69 18.16 7.77 -1.84
CA THR A 69 18.91 6.53 -1.71
C THR A 69 20.29 6.94 -1.24
N PRO A 70 20.81 6.36 -0.14
CA PRO A 70 22.15 6.66 0.27
C PRO A 70 23.10 6.41 -0.90
N ARG A 71 23.86 7.42 -1.31
CA ARG A 71 24.79 7.26 -2.42
C ARG A 71 25.90 6.31 -2.00
N MET A 72 25.96 5.15 -2.65
CA MET A 72 26.95 4.13 -2.39
C MET A 72 28.05 4.15 -3.44
N SER A 73 29.26 3.73 -3.08
CA SER A 73 30.31 3.39 -4.03
C SER A 73 30.08 1.99 -4.61
N ALA A 74 30.72 1.67 -5.75
CA ALA A 74 30.66 0.33 -6.32
C ALA A 74 31.13 -0.76 -5.33
N GLN A 75 32.10 -0.44 -4.46
CA GLN A 75 32.56 -1.35 -3.41
C GLN A 75 31.48 -1.59 -2.34
N GLN A 76 30.75 -0.54 -1.94
CA GLN A 76 29.63 -0.67 -1.00
C GLN A 76 28.47 -1.45 -1.64
N GLU A 77 28.16 -1.22 -2.91
CA GLU A 77 27.11 -1.95 -3.64
C GLU A 77 27.42 -3.45 -3.69
N ALA A 78 28.64 -3.81 -4.08
CA ALA A 78 29.09 -5.20 -4.11
C ALA A 78 29.08 -5.86 -2.72
N ALA A 79 29.40 -5.11 -1.65
CA ALA A 79 29.38 -5.64 -0.30
C ALA A 79 27.98 -5.78 0.28
N MET A 80 27.02 -4.99 -0.19
CA MET A 80 25.62 -5.04 0.23
C MET A 80 24.83 -6.15 -0.47
N ASP A 81 25.19 -6.47 -1.70
CA ASP A 81 24.46 -7.40 -2.56
C ASP A 81 24.66 -8.88 -2.20
N GLY A 82 23.68 -9.70 -2.58
CA GLY A 82 23.70 -11.15 -2.48
C GLY A 82 23.34 -11.73 -1.09
N PRO A 83 23.17 -13.06 -0.99
CA PRO A 83 22.74 -13.74 0.24
C PRO A 83 23.72 -13.58 1.42
N SER A 84 25.01 -13.43 1.12
CA SER A 84 26.08 -13.17 2.09
C SER A 84 26.41 -11.67 2.23
N GLY A 85 25.70 -10.79 1.53
CA GLY A 85 25.89 -9.34 1.58
C GLY A 85 25.46 -8.73 2.92
N CYS A 86 25.94 -7.50 3.17
CA CYS A 86 25.63 -6.78 4.40
C CYS A 86 24.13 -6.50 4.55
N LEU A 87 23.39 -6.24 3.47
CA LEU A 87 21.94 -6.08 3.55
C LEU A 87 21.23 -7.36 4.04
N ALA A 88 21.65 -8.51 3.53
CA ALA A 88 21.09 -9.79 3.94
C ALA A 88 21.44 -10.11 5.41
N ALA A 89 22.65 -9.77 5.85
CA ALA A 89 23.05 -9.89 7.26
C ALA A 89 22.21 -8.99 8.17
N SER A 90 22.04 -7.71 7.82
CA SER A 90 21.21 -6.77 8.57
C SER A 90 19.76 -7.21 8.67
N ARG A 91 19.19 -7.77 7.59
CA ARG A 91 17.82 -8.32 7.60
C ARG A 91 17.72 -9.55 8.50
N ARG A 92 18.67 -10.48 8.43
CA ARG A 92 18.71 -11.65 9.34
C ARG A 92 18.80 -11.21 10.80
N GLU A 93 19.58 -10.18 11.08
CA GLU A 93 19.69 -9.64 12.43
C GLU A 93 18.37 -8.96 12.84
N LEU A 94 17.83 -8.07 12.02
CA LEU A 94 16.65 -7.28 12.38
C LEU A 94 15.36 -8.10 12.46
N THR A 95 15.10 -8.95 11.47
CA THR A 95 13.81 -9.66 11.32
C THR A 95 13.93 -11.17 11.39
N GLY A 96 15.15 -11.73 11.35
CA GLY A 96 15.34 -13.19 11.30
C GLY A 96 14.71 -13.80 10.05
N SER A 97 13.93 -14.86 10.24
CA SER A 97 13.08 -15.47 9.19
C SER A 97 11.71 -14.82 9.06
N HIS A 98 11.39 -13.82 9.89
CA HIS A 98 10.09 -13.18 9.92
C HIS A 98 10.06 -11.93 9.04
N THR A 99 8.85 -11.56 8.61
CA THR A 99 8.57 -10.32 7.89
C THR A 99 7.70 -9.41 8.74
N LEU A 100 7.83 -8.09 8.56
CA LEU A 100 6.92 -7.11 9.16
C LEU A 100 5.50 -7.22 8.58
N ASP A 101 5.41 -7.68 7.34
CA ASP A 101 4.15 -8.00 6.68
C ASP A 101 3.57 -9.32 7.22
N SER A 102 2.25 -9.36 7.41
CA SER A 102 1.51 -10.51 7.91
C SER A 102 0.82 -11.25 6.74
N PRO A 103 1.28 -12.46 6.37
CA PRO A 103 0.67 -13.22 5.28
C PRO A 103 -0.82 -13.50 5.52
N VAL A 104 -1.20 -13.74 6.78
CA VAL A 104 -2.60 -13.96 7.16
C VAL A 104 -3.43 -12.69 7.01
N ALA A 105 -2.92 -11.52 7.41
CA ALA A 105 -3.64 -10.26 7.21
C ALA A 105 -3.82 -9.93 5.72
N ARG A 106 -2.79 -10.13 4.89
CA ARG A 106 -2.90 -9.98 3.42
C ARG A 106 -3.90 -10.95 2.80
N GLN A 107 -3.92 -12.19 3.27
CA GLN A 107 -4.88 -13.19 2.80
C GLN A 107 -6.30 -12.76 3.14
N ILE A 108 -6.56 -12.37 4.40
CA ILE A 108 -7.88 -11.89 4.85
C ILE A 108 -8.31 -10.70 3.99
N SER A 109 -7.43 -9.72 3.81
CA SER A 109 -7.69 -8.53 3.00
C SER A 109 -8.03 -8.88 1.55
N SER A 110 -7.27 -9.75 0.88
CA SER A 110 -7.56 -10.14 -0.51
C SER A 110 -8.85 -10.94 -0.62
N LYS A 111 -9.06 -11.90 0.29
CA LYS A 111 -10.21 -12.79 0.31
C LYS A 111 -11.51 -12.04 0.56
N SER A 112 -11.53 -11.13 1.55
CA SER A 112 -12.72 -10.35 1.88
C SER A 112 -13.20 -9.51 0.71
N PHE A 113 -12.27 -8.90 -0.01
CA PHE A 113 -12.58 -8.10 -1.19
C PHE A 113 -13.19 -8.96 -2.30
N VAL A 114 -12.54 -10.08 -2.65
CA VAL A 114 -13.05 -10.97 -3.71
C VAL A 114 -14.41 -11.55 -3.33
N GLU A 115 -14.62 -11.96 -2.08
CA GLU A 115 -15.91 -12.47 -1.63
C GLU A 115 -17.00 -11.39 -1.61
N SER A 116 -16.65 -10.15 -1.25
CA SER A 116 -17.62 -9.05 -1.24
C SER A 116 -18.16 -8.70 -2.63
N LEU A 117 -17.38 -8.92 -3.70
CA LEU A 117 -17.84 -8.74 -5.09
C LEU A 117 -18.97 -9.71 -5.46
N GLU A 118 -19.04 -10.85 -4.79
CA GLU A 118 -20.04 -11.88 -5.05
C GLU A 118 -21.34 -11.68 -4.24
N ASP A 119 -21.31 -10.82 -3.22
CA ASP A 119 -22.45 -10.55 -2.34
C ASP A 119 -23.62 -9.91 -3.13
N PRO A 120 -24.87 -10.38 -2.93
CA PRO A 120 -26.04 -9.85 -3.64
C PRO A 120 -26.24 -8.34 -3.50
N LYS A 121 -25.90 -7.73 -2.35
CA LYS A 121 -26.04 -6.28 -2.13
C LYS A 121 -25.01 -5.50 -2.94
N VAL A 122 -23.78 -6.00 -3.03
CA VAL A 122 -22.72 -5.37 -3.82
C VAL A 122 -23.04 -5.48 -5.31
N LYS A 123 -23.53 -6.64 -5.76
CA LYS A 123 -24.00 -6.81 -7.14
C LYS A 123 -25.16 -5.87 -7.49
N ALA A 124 -26.13 -5.72 -6.59
CA ALA A 124 -27.27 -4.82 -6.79
C ALA A 124 -26.82 -3.37 -6.94
N VAL A 125 -26.03 -2.85 -5.98
CA VAL A 125 -25.58 -1.45 -6.03
C VAL A 125 -24.61 -1.18 -7.19
N THR A 126 -23.85 -2.20 -7.62
CA THR A 126 -23.01 -2.13 -8.83
C THR A 126 -23.86 -2.03 -10.09
N ALA A 127 -24.99 -2.75 -10.16
CA ALA A 127 -25.94 -2.64 -11.27
C ALA A 127 -26.60 -1.25 -11.31
N ASP A 128 -26.98 -0.69 -10.15
CA ASP A 128 -27.52 0.67 -10.06
C ASP A 128 -26.48 1.72 -10.51
N TRP A 129 -25.22 1.55 -10.12
CA TRP A 129 -24.12 2.39 -10.58
C TRP A 129 -23.94 2.29 -12.09
N SER A 130 -24.00 1.08 -12.65
CA SER A 130 -23.87 0.85 -14.09
C SER A 130 -25.01 1.51 -14.88
N ALA A 131 -26.23 1.46 -14.36
CA ALA A 131 -27.38 2.17 -14.91
C ALA A 131 -27.19 3.70 -14.84
N CYS A 132 -26.62 4.22 -13.75
CA CYS A 132 -26.27 5.64 -13.64
C CYS A 132 -25.23 6.06 -14.67
N MET A 133 -24.16 5.27 -14.86
CA MET A 133 -23.14 5.55 -15.88
C MET A 133 -23.73 5.53 -17.28
N THR A 134 -24.64 4.59 -17.57
CA THR A 134 -25.33 4.50 -18.86
C THR A 134 -26.15 5.75 -19.14
N LYS A 135 -26.88 6.28 -18.16
CA LYS A 135 -27.61 7.56 -18.27
C LYS A 135 -26.69 8.76 -18.54
N LYS A 136 -25.43 8.69 -18.14
CA LYS A 136 -24.39 9.70 -18.40
C LYS A 136 -23.62 9.45 -19.71
N GLY A 137 -24.01 8.46 -20.51
CA GLY A 137 -23.40 8.15 -21.80
C GLY A 137 -22.21 7.18 -21.73
N TYR A 138 -21.98 6.51 -20.61
CA TYR A 138 -20.86 5.59 -20.40
C TYR A 138 -21.34 4.16 -20.13
N SER A 139 -20.76 3.18 -20.82
CA SER A 139 -21.13 1.76 -20.65
C SER A 139 -20.03 0.99 -19.94
N TYR A 140 -20.23 0.76 -18.64
CA TYR A 140 -19.34 -0.03 -17.79
C TYR A 140 -20.14 -0.93 -16.87
N LYS A 141 -19.70 -2.18 -16.70
CA LYS A 141 -20.32 -3.20 -15.83
C LYS A 141 -20.01 -2.99 -14.36
N SER A 142 -18.89 -2.35 -14.03
CA SER A 142 -18.49 -2.05 -12.65
C SER A 142 -17.49 -0.89 -12.60
N PRO A 143 -17.31 -0.25 -11.43
CA PRO A 143 -16.27 0.76 -11.23
C PRO A 143 -14.86 0.24 -11.53
N LEU A 144 -14.58 -1.02 -11.16
CA LEU A 144 -13.30 -1.66 -11.46
C LEU A 144 -13.06 -1.82 -12.97
N GLN A 145 -14.12 -2.09 -13.74
CA GLN A 145 -14.00 -2.12 -15.19
C GLN A 145 -13.67 -0.73 -15.74
N ALA A 146 -14.34 0.34 -15.26
CA ALA A 146 -14.04 1.70 -15.70
C ALA A 146 -12.59 2.09 -15.41
N LEU A 147 -12.10 1.79 -14.20
CA LEU A 147 -10.70 1.98 -13.81
C LEU A 147 -9.73 1.18 -14.70
N SER A 148 -10.03 -0.09 -14.99
CA SER A 148 -9.17 -0.95 -15.83
C SER A 148 -9.03 -0.49 -17.29
N LYS A 149 -9.92 0.41 -17.73
CA LYS A 149 -9.92 0.97 -19.09
C LYS A 149 -9.16 2.29 -19.18
N ALA A 150 -8.75 2.88 -18.06
CA ALA A 150 -7.90 4.07 -18.04
C ALA A 150 -6.46 3.71 -18.46
N ASP A 151 -5.80 4.60 -19.21
CA ASP A 151 -4.40 4.43 -19.60
C ASP A 151 -3.46 5.03 -18.54
N LEU A 152 -3.30 4.29 -17.45
CA LEU A 152 -2.47 4.71 -16.31
C LEU A 152 -0.96 4.75 -16.63
N LYS A 153 -0.54 4.37 -17.85
CA LYS A 153 0.87 4.52 -18.29
C LYS A 153 1.19 5.95 -18.70
N MET A 154 0.17 6.73 -19.06
CA MET A 154 0.36 8.14 -19.39
C MET A 154 0.69 8.95 -18.13
N PRO A 155 1.50 10.02 -18.25
CA PRO A 155 1.85 10.82 -17.08
C PRO A 155 0.68 11.62 -16.51
N LYS A 156 -0.41 11.81 -17.29
CA LYS A 156 -1.59 12.59 -16.92
C LYS A 156 -2.84 12.01 -17.56
N ALA A 157 -3.98 12.19 -16.88
CA ALA A 157 -5.31 11.85 -17.39
C ALA A 157 -5.65 12.64 -18.66
N SER A 158 -6.37 11.99 -19.57
CA SER A 158 -7.00 12.68 -20.70
C SER A 158 -8.27 13.43 -20.27
N ALA A 159 -8.73 14.40 -21.07
CA ALA A 159 -10.00 15.08 -20.81
C ALA A 159 -11.19 14.11 -20.76
N GLN A 160 -11.16 13.09 -21.62
CA GLN A 160 -12.18 12.03 -21.62
C GLN A 160 -12.17 11.24 -20.31
N GLU A 161 -10.99 10.90 -19.80
CA GLU A 161 -10.84 10.19 -18.55
C GLU A 161 -11.35 11.01 -17.36
N LEU A 162 -11.03 12.31 -17.30
CA LEU A 162 -11.55 13.21 -16.26
C LEU A 162 -13.08 13.23 -16.24
N HIS A 163 -13.73 13.27 -17.41
CA HIS A 163 -15.18 13.21 -17.50
C HIS A 163 -15.74 11.85 -17.04
N VAL A 164 -15.11 10.74 -17.44
CA VAL A 164 -15.51 9.39 -17.00
C VAL A 164 -15.35 9.24 -15.48
N ALA A 165 -14.23 9.68 -14.92
CA ALA A 165 -13.95 9.58 -13.48
C ALA A 165 -14.91 10.47 -12.66
N ALA A 166 -15.23 11.67 -13.15
CA ALA A 166 -16.24 12.54 -12.53
C ALA A 166 -17.65 11.92 -12.56
N ALA A 167 -18.02 11.27 -13.67
CA ALA A 167 -19.27 10.53 -13.79
C ALA A 167 -19.31 9.33 -12.85
N ASP A 168 -18.22 8.55 -12.79
CA ASP A 168 -18.05 7.41 -11.87
C ASP A 168 -18.23 7.85 -10.42
N TYR A 169 -17.53 8.90 -9.98
CA TYR A 169 -17.70 9.48 -8.65
C TYR A 169 -19.15 9.86 -8.35
N SER A 170 -19.78 10.62 -9.26
CA SER A 170 -21.17 11.03 -9.10
C SER A 170 -22.12 9.84 -8.97
N CYS A 171 -21.89 8.77 -9.75
CA CYS A 171 -22.71 7.56 -9.70
C CYS A 171 -22.45 6.73 -8.43
N LYS A 172 -21.21 6.66 -7.96
CA LYS A 172 -20.87 6.02 -6.67
C LYS A 172 -21.59 6.68 -5.51
N VAL A 173 -21.59 8.02 -5.48
CA VAL A 173 -22.28 8.81 -4.45
C VAL A 173 -23.79 8.63 -4.54
N SER A 174 -24.39 8.72 -5.73
CA SER A 174 -25.86 8.65 -5.88
C SER A 174 -26.45 7.27 -5.58
N THR A 175 -25.63 6.22 -5.60
CA THR A 175 -26.06 4.83 -5.37
C THR A 175 -25.63 4.30 -4.01
N ASP A 176 -24.87 5.06 -3.22
CA ASP A 176 -24.25 4.59 -1.98
C ASP A 176 -23.36 3.34 -2.17
N LEU A 177 -22.75 3.19 -3.36
CA LEU A 177 -22.00 2.00 -3.75
C LEU A 177 -20.87 1.68 -2.77
N ILE A 178 -20.09 2.70 -2.41
CA ILE A 178 -18.90 2.52 -1.57
C ILE A 178 -19.28 2.10 -0.14
N SER A 179 -20.27 2.77 0.46
CA SER A 179 -20.71 2.44 1.83
C SER A 179 -21.34 1.05 1.89
N THR A 180 -22.14 0.69 0.88
CA THR A 180 -22.74 -0.66 0.79
C THR A 180 -21.67 -1.74 0.66
N TRP A 181 -20.70 -1.54 -0.25
CA TRP A 181 -19.61 -2.49 -0.47
C TRP A 181 -18.72 -2.63 0.77
N GLN A 182 -18.30 -1.51 1.37
CA GLN A 182 -17.47 -1.51 2.56
C GLN A 182 -18.15 -2.24 3.73
N LYS A 183 -19.45 -2.01 3.96
CA LYS A 183 -20.21 -2.71 5.02
C LYS A 183 -20.26 -4.22 4.82
N VAL A 184 -20.34 -4.69 3.56
CA VAL A 184 -20.28 -6.12 3.25
C VAL A 184 -18.88 -6.66 3.48
N GLU A 185 -17.85 -5.98 2.98
CA GLU A 185 -16.47 -6.43 3.13
C GLU A 185 -16.06 -6.50 4.61
N ILE A 186 -16.41 -5.50 5.42
CA ILE A 186 -16.14 -5.47 6.87
C ILE A 186 -16.70 -6.73 7.55
N LYS A 187 -17.93 -7.14 7.24
CA LYS A 187 -18.53 -8.34 7.84
C LYS A 187 -17.75 -9.62 7.48
N ILE A 188 -17.25 -9.69 6.25
CA ILE A 188 -16.42 -10.81 5.81
C ILE A 188 -15.06 -10.76 6.53
N GLN A 189 -14.46 -9.58 6.65
CA GLN A 189 -13.22 -9.36 7.39
C GLN A 189 -13.36 -9.75 8.86
N GLU A 190 -14.40 -9.31 9.56
CA GLU A 190 -14.66 -9.65 10.97
C GLU A 190 -14.75 -11.17 11.17
N LYS A 191 -15.43 -11.88 10.27
CA LYS A 191 -15.53 -13.34 10.30
C LYS A 191 -14.17 -14.01 10.09
N GLU A 192 -13.40 -13.56 9.11
CA GLU A 192 -12.09 -14.12 8.81
C GLU A 192 -11.05 -13.78 9.88
N ILE A 193 -11.13 -12.60 10.51
CA ILE A 193 -10.33 -12.21 11.67
C ILE A 193 -10.64 -13.14 12.85
N ALA A 194 -11.92 -13.34 13.18
CA ALA A 194 -12.31 -14.24 14.26
C ALA A 194 -11.78 -15.68 14.03
N LYS A 195 -11.80 -16.15 12.78
CA LYS A 195 -11.28 -17.46 12.39
C LYS A 195 -9.75 -17.58 12.50
N HIS A 196 -9.01 -16.50 12.28
CA HIS A 196 -7.55 -16.49 12.25
C HIS A 196 -6.91 -15.69 13.40
N LEU A 197 -7.67 -15.45 14.48
CA LEU A 197 -7.22 -14.61 15.59
C LEU A 197 -5.90 -15.09 16.21
N PRO A 198 -5.65 -16.40 16.42
CA PRO A 198 -4.35 -16.87 16.92
C PRO A 198 -3.17 -16.50 16.00
N GLN A 199 -3.34 -16.65 14.68
CA GLN A 199 -2.31 -16.34 13.70
C GLN A 199 -2.06 -14.83 13.59
N LEU A 200 -3.12 -14.03 13.70
CA LEU A 200 -3.02 -12.57 13.73
C LEU A 200 -2.29 -12.08 14.99
N ASN A 201 -2.63 -12.62 16.15
CA ASN A 201 -1.97 -12.29 17.41
C ASN A 201 -0.48 -12.67 17.38
N GLU A 202 -0.13 -13.83 16.81
CA GLU A 202 1.27 -14.22 16.62
C GLU A 202 1.98 -13.24 15.69
N ALA A 203 1.37 -12.87 14.56
CA ALA A 203 1.95 -11.90 13.64
C ALA A 203 2.17 -10.52 14.30
N ASP A 204 1.22 -10.05 15.10
CA ASP A 204 1.35 -8.79 15.85
C ASP A 204 2.44 -8.87 16.92
N ALA A 205 2.54 -9.97 17.65
CA ALA A 205 3.60 -10.19 18.63
C ALA A 205 4.99 -10.21 17.98
N GLN A 206 5.12 -10.85 16.81
CA GLN A 206 6.37 -10.86 16.05
C GLN A 206 6.71 -9.46 15.53
N ARG A 207 5.73 -8.71 15.00
CA ARG A 207 5.93 -7.32 14.57
C ARG A 207 6.41 -6.46 15.73
N ALA A 208 5.78 -6.57 16.91
CA ALA A 208 6.19 -5.82 18.10
C ALA A 208 7.63 -6.12 18.54
N LYS A 209 8.05 -7.40 18.50
CA LYS A 209 9.44 -7.80 18.79
C LYS A 209 10.43 -7.19 17.81
N ILE A 210 10.11 -7.18 16.51
CA ILE A 210 10.97 -6.57 15.48
C ILE A 210 11.08 -5.07 15.69
N MET A 211 9.97 -4.38 15.98
CA MET A 211 9.97 -2.93 16.24
C MET A 211 10.81 -2.58 17.48
N ALA A 212 10.61 -3.28 18.59
CA ALA A 212 11.41 -3.08 19.80
C ALA A 212 12.91 -3.41 19.59
N LYS A 213 13.24 -4.31 18.66
CA LYS A 213 14.63 -4.56 18.26
C LYS A 213 15.17 -3.41 17.41
N ALA A 214 14.39 -2.91 16.45
CA ALA A 214 14.75 -1.79 15.61
C ALA A 214 15.04 -0.52 16.43
N GLU A 215 14.18 -0.20 17.39
CA GLU A 215 14.35 0.92 18.32
C GLU A 215 15.66 0.81 19.09
N ARG A 216 15.94 -0.35 19.70
CA ARG A 216 17.22 -0.58 20.41
C ARG A 216 18.45 -0.41 19.52
N ILE A 217 18.39 -0.89 18.28
CA ILE A 217 19.50 -0.71 17.32
C ILE A 217 19.69 0.78 16.99
N ILE A 218 18.60 1.52 16.83
CA ILE A 218 18.65 2.96 16.56
C ILE A 218 19.26 3.68 17.76
N ASP A 219 18.81 3.40 18.98
CA ASP A 219 19.31 4.05 20.20
C ASP A 219 20.79 3.74 20.50
N GLN A 220 21.26 2.55 20.13
CA GLN A 220 22.66 2.12 20.32
C GLN A 220 23.61 2.59 19.21
N GLY A 221 23.08 2.86 18.02
CA GLY A 221 23.84 3.28 16.84
C GLY A 221 23.73 4.76 16.50
N ALA A 222 22.92 5.53 17.23
CA ALA A 222 22.87 6.99 17.23
C ALA A 222 23.95 7.57 18.16
#